data_AF-A0A7S2P9T4-F1
#
_entry.id   AF-A0A7S2P9T4-F1
#
_cell.length_a   1.000
_cell.length_b   1.000
_cell.length_c   1.000
_cell.angle_alpha   90.00
_cell.angle_beta   90.00
_cell.angle_gamma   90.00
#
_symmetry.space_group_name_H-M   'P 1'
#
loop_
_entity.id
_entity.type
_entity.pdbx_description
1 polymer ?
#
loop_
_entity_poly.entity_id
_entity_poly.type
_entity_poly.pdbx_seq_one_letter_code
_entity_poly.pdbx_strand_id
1 'polypeptide(L)'
;VAQELHSKTVPLLVPCPNAVAEVGDNRDAWLLNPRATAPECLRALEFVGQLLGLALRTGDLLPLTLAPFTWKGVVGDERSRDDVRSIDVFAEKHLAILSSEEGLDDDSLAAMGSLQFAYPDVTGEEVELVDGGRDIGVSSEN
;
A
#
# COMPACT_ATOMS: atom_id res chain seq x y z
N VAL A 1 18.69 10.84 9.40
CA VAL A 1 18.30 9.87 8.34
C VAL A 1 16.82 9.51 8.41
N ALA A 2 16.33 8.90 9.50
CA ALA A 2 14.91 8.56 9.62
C ALA A 2 13.95 9.76 9.46
N GLN A 3 14.28 10.92 10.04
CA GLN A 3 13.50 12.16 9.85
C GLN A 3 13.42 12.63 8.39
N GLU A 4 14.50 12.46 7.62
CA GLU A 4 14.52 12.83 6.19
C GLU A 4 13.69 11.86 5.35
N LEU A 5 13.69 10.58 5.73
CA LEU A 5 12.87 9.55 5.08
C LEU A 5 11.38 9.70 5.39
N HIS A 6 11.04 10.14 6.61
CA HIS A 6 9.68 10.51 7.01
C HIS A 6 9.34 11.96 6.60
N SER A 7 9.75 12.38 5.40
CA SER A 7 9.49 13.72 4.88
C SER A 7 9.21 13.68 3.39
N LYS A 8 8.69 14.79 2.84
CA LYS A 8 8.49 14.94 1.38
C LYS A 8 9.79 15.26 0.63
N THR A 9 10.90 15.48 1.33
CA THR A 9 12.19 15.88 0.74
C THR A 9 12.81 14.72 -0.04
N VAL A 10 12.66 13.50 0.46
CA VAL A 10 13.14 12.28 -0.21
C VAL A 10 11.92 11.40 -0.51
N PRO A 11 11.49 11.28 -1.79
CA PRO A 11 10.23 10.64 -2.14
C PRO A 11 10.30 9.11 -2.12
N LEU A 12 10.96 8.52 -1.12
CA LEU A 12 11.08 7.06 -0.99
C LEU A 12 9.94 6.43 -0.20
N LEU A 13 9.35 7.20 0.72
CA LEU A 13 8.28 6.76 1.58
C LEU A 13 7.06 7.66 1.41
N VAL A 14 5.89 7.08 1.62
CA VAL A 14 4.60 7.80 1.71
C VAL A 14 3.90 7.39 3.01
N PRO A 15 3.15 8.30 3.67
CA PRO A 15 2.31 7.91 4.79
C PRO A 15 1.28 6.86 4.31
N CYS A 16 0.96 5.87 5.15
CA CYS A 16 -0.10 4.93 4.79
C CYS A 16 -1.46 5.65 4.71
N PRO A 17 -2.44 5.10 3.96
CA PRO A 17 -3.79 5.69 3.88
C PRO A 17 -4.45 5.96 5.24
N ASN A 18 -4.31 5.05 6.20
CA ASN A 18 -4.77 5.23 7.58
C ASN A 18 -4.12 6.43 8.29
N ALA A 19 -2.84 6.71 8.04
CA ALA A 19 -2.15 7.89 8.56
C ALA A 19 -2.66 9.18 7.91
N VAL A 20 -2.92 9.16 6.59
CA VAL A 20 -3.47 10.33 5.88
C VAL A 20 -4.90 10.65 6.33
N ALA A 21 -5.73 9.63 6.53
CA ALA A 21 -7.12 9.76 6.93
C ALA A 21 -7.35 9.77 8.46
N GLU A 22 -6.28 9.65 9.25
CA GLU A 22 -6.29 9.59 10.72
C GLU A 22 -7.23 8.52 11.32
N VAL A 23 -7.44 7.41 10.61
CA VAL A 23 -8.37 6.33 10.97
C VAL A 23 -7.66 4.98 11.02
N GLY A 24 -8.20 4.01 11.77
CA GLY A 24 -7.64 2.65 11.83
C GLY A 24 -6.32 2.57 12.57
N ASP A 25 -5.54 1.53 12.25
CA ASP A 25 -4.23 1.25 12.84
C ASP A 25 -3.10 1.95 12.08
N ASN A 26 -1.91 1.99 12.68
CA ASN A 26 -0.67 2.48 12.05
C ASN A 26 -0.75 3.92 11.51
N ARG A 27 -1.45 4.81 12.22
CA ARG A 27 -1.71 6.21 11.81
C ARG A 27 -0.48 7.13 11.78
N ASP A 28 0.66 6.62 12.21
CA ASP A 28 1.97 7.29 12.16
C ASP A 28 2.97 6.56 11.25
N ALA A 29 2.52 5.51 10.57
CA ALA A 29 3.39 4.63 9.80
C ALA A 29 3.50 4.99 8.31
N TRP A 30 4.59 4.50 7.73
CA TRP A 30 4.99 4.79 6.35
C TRP A 30 5.08 3.52 5.51
N LEU A 31 4.80 3.68 4.21
CA LEU A 31 4.92 2.67 3.17
C LEU A 31 6.03 3.06 2.20
N LEU A 32 6.57 2.08 1.47
CA LEU A 32 7.42 2.38 0.31
C LEU A 32 6.61 3.11 -0.75
N ASN A 33 7.17 4.17 -1.33
CA ASN A 33 6.53 4.90 -2.41
C ASN A 33 6.60 4.06 -3.70
N PRO A 34 5.46 3.58 -4.26
CA PRO A 34 5.45 2.81 -5.49
C PRO A 34 5.85 3.63 -6.73
N ARG A 35 6.01 4.95 -6.59
CA ARG A 35 6.49 5.86 -7.64
C ARG A 35 7.98 6.21 -7.53
N ALA A 36 8.69 5.67 -6.55
CA ALA A 36 10.13 5.85 -6.38
C ALA A 36 10.95 5.02 -7.40
N THR A 37 10.63 5.13 -8.69
CA THR A 37 11.19 4.30 -9.77
C THR A 37 12.35 4.96 -10.53
N ALA A 38 12.59 6.26 -10.31
CA ALA A 38 13.70 6.96 -10.92
C ALA A 38 15.06 6.36 -10.48
N PRO A 39 16.11 6.34 -11.33
CA PRO A 39 17.38 5.70 -11.01
C PRO A 39 18.04 6.20 -9.70
N GLU A 40 17.88 7.47 -9.37
CA GLU A 40 18.31 8.06 -8.11
C GLU A 40 17.51 7.56 -6.91
N CYS A 41 16.20 7.33 -7.06
CA CYS A 41 15.34 6.77 -6.01
C CYS A 41 15.71 5.31 -5.75
N LEU A 42 15.96 4.53 -6.80
CA LEU A 42 16.40 3.14 -6.68
C LEU A 42 17.73 3.02 -5.95
N ARG A 43 18.73 3.84 -6.31
CA ARG A 43 20.01 3.91 -5.58
C ARG A 43 19.83 4.34 -4.12
N ALA A 44 18.89 5.24 -3.86
CA ALA A 44 18.60 5.66 -2.49
C ALA A 44 17.89 4.55 -1.68
N LEU A 45 16.99 3.77 -2.29
CA LEU A 45 16.39 2.58 -1.67
C LEU A 45 17.44 1.50 -1.38
N GLU A 46 18.38 1.26 -2.29
CA GLU A 46 19.52 0.37 -2.04
C GLU A 46 20.33 0.83 -0.82
N PHE A 47 20.59 2.13 -0.73
CA PHE A 47 21.28 2.71 0.42
C PHE A 47 20.47 2.57 1.73
N VAL A 48 19.15 2.76 1.70
CA VAL A 48 18.28 2.48 2.85
C VAL A 48 18.39 1.02 3.28
N GLY A 49 18.41 0.08 2.33
CA GLY A 49 18.64 -1.34 2.60
C GLY A 49 19.98 -1.61 3.27
N GLN A 50 21.05 -0.94 2.83
CA GLN A 50 22.37 -1.03 3.48
C GLN A 50 22.35 -0.51 4.91
N LEU A 51 21.66 0.61 5.17
CA LEU A 51 21.51 1.16 6.52
C LEU A 51 20.73 0.22 7.44
N LEU A 52 19.65 -0.39 6.94
CA LEU A 52 18.89 -1.42 7.66
C LEU A 52 19.80 -2.60 8.03
N GLY A 53 20.57 -3.13 7.07
CA GLY A 53 21.49 -4.23 7.30
C GLY A 53 22.63 -3.87 8.27
N LEU A 54 23.13 -2.64 8.21
CA LEU A 54 24.14 -2.14 9.15
C LEU A 54 23.59 -2.09 10.57
N ALA A 55 22.42 -1.45 10.76
CA ALA A 55 21.76 -1.33 12.05
C ALA A 55 21.50 -2.70 12.69
N LEU A 56 21.01 -3.67 11.90
CA LEU A 56 20.81 -5.05 12.35
C LEU A 56 22.11 -5.73 12.79
N ARG A 57 23.23 -5.49 12.09
CA ARG A 57 24.54 -6.11 12.40
C ARG A 57 25.24 -5.48 13.59
N THR A 58 25.09 -4.17 13.79
CA THR A 58 25.73 -3.44 14.89
C THR A 58 24.88 -3.43 16.16
N GLY A 59 23.59 -3.76 16.05
CA GLY A 59 22.62 -3.60 17.12
C GLY A 59 22.17 -2.16 17.32
N ASP A 60 22.49 -1.27 16.37
CA ASP A 60 22.00 0.11 16.39
C ASP A 60 20.51 0.15 16.03
N LEU A 61 19.80 1.12 16.62
CA LEU A 61 18.39 1.35 16.29
C LEU A 61 18.29 2.36 15.15
N LEU A 62 17.67 1.94 14.05
CA LEU A 62 17.22 2.85 13.00
C LEU A 62 15.71 3.11 13.19
N PRO A 63 15.31 4.31 13.67
CA PRO A 63 13.92 4.58 14.08
C PRO A 63 13.03 4.85 12.86
N LEU A 64 12.82 3.84 12.01
CA LEU A 64 11.90 3.87 10.89
C LEU A 64 10.53 3.36 11.32
N THR A 65 9.51 4.16 11.08
CA THR A 65 8.12 3.83 11.41
C THR A 65 7.45 3.22 10.19
N LEU A 66 8.04 2.16 9.62
CA LEU A 66 7.41 1.47 8.49
C LEU A 66 6.24 0.61 8.99
N ALA A 67 5.14 0.59 8.24
CA ALA A 67 3.99 -0.22 8.57
C ALA A 67 4.34 -1.73 8.54
N PRO A 68 3.68 -2.58 9.36
CA PRO A 68 3.87 -4.03 9.33
C PRO A 68 3.74 -4.65 7.92
N PHE A 69 2.83 -4.12 7.10
CA PHE A 69 2.65 -4.50 5.71
C PHE A 69 3.95 -4.40 4.88
N THR A 70 4.74 -3.34 5.08
CA THR A 70 6.01 -3.13 4.40
C THR A 70 7.05 -4.15 4.87
N TRP A 71 7.14 -4.40 6.17
CA TRP A 71 8.11 -5.36 6.73
C TRP A 71 7.86 -6.78 6.24
N LYS A 72 6.60 -7.22 6.17
CA LYS A 72 6.22 -8.50 5.58
C LYS A 72 6.70 -8.62 4.14
N GLY A 73 6.50 -7.56 3.33
CA GLY A 73 7.01 -7.53 1.96
C GLY A 73 8.54 -7.66 1.88
N VAL A 74 9.28 -7.04 2.78
CA VAL A 74 10.76 -7.13 2.83
C VAL A 74 11.25 -8.54 3.15
N VAL A 75 10.57 -9.25 4.07
CA VAL A 75 10.97 -10.62 4.45
C VAL A 75 10.38 -11.71 3.55
N GLY A 76 9.53 -11.34 2.60
CA GLY A 76 8.87 -12.28 1.69
C GLY A 76 7.66 -13.00 2.29
N ASP A 77 7.09 -12.47 3.38
CA ASP A 77 5.87 -13.01 3.98
C ASP A 77 4.63 -12.63 3.16
N GLU A 78 3.64 -13.52 3.16
CA GLU A 78 2.34 -13.28 2.53
C GLU A 78 1.58 -12.17 3.28
N ARG A 79 0.90 -11.32 2.51
CA ARG A 79 0.11 -10.19 3.02
C ARG A 79 -1.37 -10.56 2.95
N SER A 80 -2.01 -10.57 4.11
CA SER A 80 -3.43 -10.91 4.26
C SER A 80 -4.34 -9.68 4.12
N ARG A 81 -5.66 -9.90 4.15
CA ARG A 81 -6.65 -8.83 4.25
C ARG A 81 -6.50 -7.99 5.51
N ASP A 82 -6.12 -8.60 6.63
CA ASP A 82 -5.86 -7.87 7.87
C ASP A 82 -4.65 -6.94 7.74
N ASP A 83 -3.62 -7.36 6.99
CA ASP A 83 -2.48 -6.49 6.70
C ASP A 83 -2.91 -5.28 5.86
N VAL A 84 -3.81 -5.46 4.89
CA VAL A 84 -4.40 -4.36 4.11
C VAL A 84 -5.19 -3.42 5.04
N ARG A 85 -6.10 -3.95 5.87
CA ARG A 85 -6.87 -3.16 6.84
C ARG A 85 -5.98 -2.33 7.76
N SER A 86 -4.85 -2.90 8.18
CA SER A 86 -3.91 -2.24 9.07
C SER A 86 -3.27 -0.98 8.49
N ILE A 87 -3.29 -0.82 7.15
CA ILE A 87 -2.75 0.35 6.46
C ILE A 87 -3.81 1.17 5.71
N ASP A 88 -4.94 0.55 5.34
CA ASP A 88 -6.05 1.15 4.61
C ASP A 88 -7.39 0.47 4.95
N VAL A 89 -8.10 1.04 5.92
CA VAL A 89 -9.42 0.54 6.33
C VAL A 89 -10.51 0.76 5.27
N PHE A 90 -10.33 1.67 4.31
CA PHE A 90 -11.32 1.93 3.27
C PHE A 90 -11.18 0.92 2.12
N ALA A 91 -9.95 0.61 1.72
CA ALA A 91 -9.69 -0.47 0.78
C ALA A 91 -10.21 -1.81 1.30
N GLU A 92 -9.99 -2.12 2.59
CA GLU A 92 -10.55 -3.36 3.16
C GLU A 92 -12.08 -3.36 3.17
N LYS A 93 -12.74 -2.23 3.44
CA LYS A 93 -14.20 -2.14 3.34
C LYS A 93 -14.72 -2.41 1.93
N HIS A 94 -14.07 -1.87 0.89
CA HIS A 94 -14.42 -2.17 -0.49
C HIS A 94 -14.27 -3.67 -0.77
N LEU A 95 -13.14 -4.25 -0.35
CA LEU A 95 -12.89 -5.68 -0.49
C LEU A 95 -13.92 -6.55 0.26
N ALA A 96 -14.36 -6.12 1.44
CA ALA A 96 -15.35 -6.82 2.25
C ALA A 96 -16.75 -6.79 1.61
N ILE A 97 -17.13 -5.65 1.02
CA ILE A 97 -18.38 -5.50 0.26
C ILE A 97 -18.36 -6.43 -0.96
N LEU A 98 -17.26 -6.43 -1.73
CA LEU A 98 -17.11 -7.28 -2.91
C LEU A 98 -17.04 -8.78 -2.60
N SER A 99 -16.61 -9.16 -1.40
CA SER A 99 -16.51 -10.57 -0.98
C SER A 99 -17.65 -11.00 -0.05
N SER A 100 -18.78 -10.28 -0.05
CA SER A 100 -19.91 -10.63 0.81
C SER A 100 -20.47 -12.00 0.42
N GLU A 101 -20.93 -12.79 1.39
CA GLU A 101 -21.52 -14.11 1.13
C GLU A 101 -22.84 -14.02 0.36
N GLU A 102 -23.53 -12.89 0.44
CA GLU A 102 -24.75 -12.61 -0.33
C GLU A 102 -24.44 -12.37 -1.82
N GLY A 103 -23.17 -12.17 -2.16
CA GLY A 103 -22.75 -11.67 -3.46
C GLY A 103 -23.23 -10.24 -3.70
N LEU A 104 -22.77 -9.65 -4.81
CA LEU A 104 -23.36 -8.44 -5.35
C LEU A 104 -23.87 -8.77 -6.74
N ASP A 105 -25.14 -8.48 -7.00
CA ASP A 105 -25.65 -8.51 -8.36
C ASP A 105 -25.06 -7.34 -9.18
N ASP A 106 -25.15 -7.44 -10.51
CA ASP A 106 -24.60 -6.44 -11.41
C ASP A 106 -25.23 -5.05 -11.18
N ASP A 107 -26.48 -5.00 -10.74
CA ASP A 107 -27.18 -3.75 -10.39
C ASP A 107 -26.57 -3.09 -9.15
N SER A 108 -26.23 -3.86 -8.11
CA SER A 108 -25.55 -3.38 -6.91
C SER A 108 -24.11 -2.95 -7.20
N LEU A 109 -23.39 -3.70 -8.04
CA LEU A 109 -22.06 -3.32 -8.51
C LEU A 109 -22.11 -2.01 -9.30
N ALA A 110 -23.08 -1.86 -10.22
CA ALA A 110 -23.27 -0.62 -10.97
C ALA A 110 -23.61 0.57 -10.06
N ALA A 111 -24.35 0.34 -8.97
CA ALA A 111 -24.66 1.37 -7.97
C ALA A 111 -23.44 1.85 -7.17
N MET A 112 -22.37 1.04 -7.08
CA MET A 112 -21.08 1.43 -6.49
C MET A 112 -20.24 2.31 -7.43
N GLY A 113 -20.74 2.58 -8.64
CA GLY A 113 -19.99 3.17 -9.75
C GLY A 113 -19.49 2.07 -10.68
N SER A 114 -19.21 2.41 -11.94
CA SER A 114 -18.65 1.47 -12.90
C SER A 114 -17.25 1.02 -12.47
N LEU A 115 -17.19 -0.05 -11.68
CA LEU A 115 -15.96 -0.68 -11.22
C LEU A 115 -15.25 -1.33 -12.40
N GLN A 116 -13.92 -1.20 -12.40
CA GLN A 116 -13.04 -1.78 -13.40
C GLN A 116 -11.97 -2.60 -12.69
N PHE A 117 -11.22 -3.43 -13.42
CA PHE A 117 -10.02 -4.10 -12.87
C PHE A 117 -8.84 -3.13 -12.76
N ALA A 118 -9.09 -1.97 -12.16
CA ALA A 118 -8.14 -0.93 -11.84
C ALA A 118 -8.52 -0.31 -10.48
N TYR A 119 -7.52 0.06 -9.68
CA TYR A 119 -7.74 0.61 -8.35
C TYR A 119 -6.68 1.67 -8.02
N PRO A 120 -7.02 2.74 -7.29
CA PRO A 120 -6.04 3.73 -6.86
C PRO A 120 -5.00 3.12 -5.93
N ASP A 121 -3.72 3.34 -6.23
CA ASP A 121 -2.65 3.01 -5.30
C ASP A 121 -2.57 4.02 -4.13
N VAL A 122 -1.61 3.82 -3.23
CA VAL A 122 -1.43 4.66 -2.03
C VAL A 122 -1.05 6.12 -2.33
N THR A 123 -0.72 6.43 -3.59
CA THR A 123 -0.48 7.80 -4.06
C THR A 123 -1.72 8.44 -4.69
N GLY A 124 -2.81 7.67 -4.83
CA GLY A 124 -4.06 8.07 -5.48
C GLY A 124 -4.07 7.91 -6.99
N GLU A 125 -2.99 7.39 -7.58
CA GLU A 125 -2.94 7.08 -9.02
C GLU A 125 -3.63 5.75 -9.30
N GLU A 126 -4.51 5.73 -10.29
CA GLU A 126 -5.19 4.50 -10.72
C GLU A 126 -4.22 3.54 -11.42
N VAL A 127 -4.11 2.33 -10.89
CA VAL A 127 -3.25 1.25 -11.39
C VAL A 127 -4.11 0.06 -11.80
N GLU A 128 -3.77 -0.53 -12.94
CA GLU A 128 -4.41 -1.76 -13.43
C GLU A 128 -4.07 -2.96 -12.55
N LEU A 129 -5.09 -3.74 -12.19
CA LEU A 129 -4.94 -4.96 -11.39
C LEU A 129 -4.58 -6.17 -12.27
N VAL A 130 -4.98 -6.11 -13.55
CA VAL A 130 -4.64 -7.07 -14.62
C VAL A 130 -4.36 -6.30 -15.91
N ASP A 131 -3.66 -6.90 -16.86
CA ASP A 131 -3.34 -6.28 -18.15
C ASP A 131 -4.62 -5.85 -18.89
N GLY A 132 -4.74 -4.56 -19.22
CA GLY A 132 -5.94 -3.98 -19.84
C GLY A 132 -7.12 -3.83 -18.89
N GLY A 133 -6.91 -3.93 -17.58
CA GLY A 133 -7.96 -3.98 -16.56
C GLY A 133 -8.88 -2.75 -16.52
N ARG A 134 -8.43 -1.60 -17.03
CA ARG A 134 -9.28 -0.41 -17.19
C ARG A 134 -10.44 -0.64 -18.16
N ASP A 135 -10.26 -1.49 -19.15
CA ASP A 135 -11.30 -1.77 -20.14
C ASP A 135 -12.18 -2.97 -19.73
N ILE A 136 -11.89 -3.59 -18.59
CA ILE A 136 -12.61 -4.75 -18.06
C ILE A 136 -13.51 -4.28 -16.91
N GLY A 137 -14.83 -4.32 -17.13
CA GLY A 137 -15.81 -4.05 -16.07
C GLY A 137 -15.90 -5.21 -15.08
N VAL A 138 -16.07 -4.87 -13.80
CA VAL A 138 -16.37 -5.85 -12.75
C VAL A 138 -17.83 -6.27 -12.86
N SER A 139 -18.08 -7.56 -12.72
CA SER A 139 -19.40 -8.22 -12.77
C SER A 139 -19.47 -9.29 -11.70
N SER A 140 -20.65 -9.83 -11.45
CA SER A 140 -20.83 -10.96 -10.52
C SER A 140 -20.07 -12.24 -10.91
N GLU A 141 -19.60 -12.36 -12.15
CA GLU A 141 -18.91 -13.55 -12.68
C GLU A 141 -17.37 -13.48 -12.64
N ASN A 142 -16.76 -12.33 -12.33
CA ASN A 142 -15.31 -12.12 -12.44
C ASN A 142 -14.64 -11.43 -11.24
#